data_AF-A0A820SCN6-F1
#
_entry.id   AF-A0A820SCN6-F1
#
_cell.length_a   1.000
_cell.length_b   1.000
_cell.length_c   1.000
_cell.angle_alpha   90.00
_cell.angle_beta   90.00
_cell.angle_gamma   90.00
#
_symmetry.space_group_name_H-M   'P 1'
#
loop_
_entity.id
_entity.type
_entity.pdbx_description
1 polymer ?
#
loop_
_entity_poly.entity_id
_entity_poly.type
_entity_poly.pdbx_seq_one_letter_code
_entity_poly.pdbx_strand_id
1 'polypeptide(L)'
;FRYERDAERAVTDLNTRWFDRKPIYAELSPVTDFKEASCRQYELGECMRSGFCNFMHIKTLSPEYKKRLRERRKRFVFIKNIKMMMID
;
A
#
# COMPACT_ATOMS: atom_id res chain seq x y z
N PHE A 1 -4.54 -4.77 1.62
CA PHE A 1 -5.46 -4.76 2.78
C PHE A 1 -5.34 -6.09 3.52
N ARG A 2 -6.04 -6.32 4.65
CA ARG A 2 -6.10 -7.68 5.26
C ARG A 2 -7.31 -8.46 4.73
N TYR A 3 -8.43 -7.78 4.48
CA TYR A 3 -9.67 -8.35 3.98
C TYR A 3 -10.04 -7.74 2.63
N GLU A 4 -10.68 -8.52 1.76
CA GLU A 4 -11.09 -8.11 0.41
C GLU A 4 -12.08 -6.95 0.44
N ARG A 5 -13.10 -7.00 1.31
CA ARG A 5 -14.08 -5.92 1.51
C ARG A 5 -13.45 -4.55 1.81
N ASP A 6 -12.29 -4.53 2.46
CA ASP A 6 -11.61 -3.26 2.78
C ASP A 6 -10.96 -2.68 1.51
N ALA A 7 -10.49 -3.54 0.60
CA ALA A 7 -9.95 -3.15 -0.69
C ALA A 7 -11.06 -2.65 -1.62
N GLU A 8 -12.19 -3.37 -1.71
CA GLU A 8 -13.37 -2.95 -2.47
C GLU A 8 -13.87 -1.58 -2.02
N ARG A 9 -14.07 -1.39 -0.71
CA ARG A 9 -14.48 -0.10 -0.15
C ARG A 9 -13.49 1.01 -0.51
N ALA A 10 -12.18 0.72 -0.48
CA ALA A 10 -11.17 1.70 -0.83
C ALA A 10 -11.23 2.08 -2.32
N VAL A 11 -11.44 1.12 -3.22
CA VAL A 11 -11.60 1.39 -4.66
C VAL A 11 -12.82 2.28 -4.90
N THR A 12 -13.97 1.97 -4.30
CA THR A 12 -15.18 2.79 -4.44
C THR A 12 -14.97 4.21 -3.92
N ASP A 13 -14.38 4.37 -2.72
CA ASP A 13 -14.12 5.69 -2.14
C ASP A 13 -13.12 6.50 -2.99
N LEU A 14 -12.00 5.90 -3.37
CA LEU A 14 -10.91 6.60 -4.06
C LEU A 14 -11.32 7.10 -5.44
N ASN A 15 -12.14 6.35 -6.17
CA ASN A 15 -12.62 6.78 -7.49
C ASN A 15 -13.57 7.99 -7.45
N THR A 16 -13.97 8.46 -6.26
CA THR A 16 -14.73 9.71 -6.08
C THR A 16 -13.86 10.90 -5.65
N ARG A 17 -12.54 10.68 -5.50
CA ARG A 17 -11.62 11.63 -4.87
C ARG A 17 -10.59 12.19 -5.84
N TRP A 18 -9.97 13.30 -5.42
CA TRP A 18 -8.93 14.02 -6.15
C TRP A 18 -7.64 14.04 -5.35
N PHE A 19 -6.51 14.01 -6.06
CA PHE A 19 -5.17 14.16 -5.50
C PHE A 19 -4.31 15.01 -6.44
N ASP A 20 -3.65 16.04 -5.91
CA ASP A 20 -2.82 16.96 -6.68
C ASP A 20 -3.49 17.46 -7.98
N ARG A 21 -4.73 17.96 -7.83
CA ARG A 21 -5.56 18.50 -8.93
C ARG A 21 -5.87 17.49 -10.06
N LYS A 22 -5.72 16.19 -9.80
CA LYS A 22 -6.09 15.11 -10.72
C LYS A 22 -7.08 14.15 -10.06
N PRO A 23 -8.03 13.55 -10.82
CA PRO A 23 -8.86 12.48 -10.29
C PRO A 23 -8.00 11.26 -9.97
N ILE A 24 -8.35 10.53 -8.92
CA ILE A 24 -7.70 9.27 -8.56
C ILE A 24 -8.36 8.13 -9.36
N TYR A 25 -7.55 7.27 -9.96
CA TYR A 25 -7.99 6.02 -10.59
C TYR A 25 -7.54 4.85 -9.73
N ALA A 26 -8.48 4.08 -9.21
CA ALA A 26 -8.22 2.91 -8.39
C ALA A 26 -8.95 1.68 -8.94
N GLU A 27 -8.28 0.54 -8.91
CA GLU A 27 -8.81 -0.76 -9.32
C GLU A 27 -8.30 -1.86 -8.39
N LEU A 28 -8.95 -3.04 -8.42
CA LEU A 28 -8.46 -4.21 -7.71
C LEU A 28 -7.32 -4.85 -8.51
N SER A 29 -6.19 -5.08 -7.85
CA SER A 29 -5.03 -5.70 -8.48
C SER A 29 -5.00 -7.22 -8.23
N PRO A 30 -4.67 -8.04 -9.25
CA PRO A 30 -4.50 -9.48 -9.08
C PRO A 30 -3.18 -9.86 -8.39
N VAL A 31 -2.30 -8.89 -8.07
CA VAL A 31 -1.01 -9.16 -7.44
C VAL A 31 -1.21 -9.70 -6.03
N THR A 32 -0.82 -10.97 -5.83
CA THR A 32 -0.92 -11.67 -4.54
C THR A 32 0.39 -11.70 -3.78
N ASP A 33 1.54 -11.79 -4.48
CA ASP A 33 2.88 -11.76 -3.88
C ASP A 33 3.77 -10.70 -4.53
N PHE A 34 4.14 -9.69 -3.73
CA PHE A 34 5.05 -8.63 -4.17
C PHE A 34 6.48 -9.14 -4.43
N LYS A 35 6.93 -10.22 -3.80
CA LYS A 35 8.27 -10.78 -4.05
C LYS A 35 8.42 -11.32 -5.46
N GLU A 36 7.35 -11.91 -5.99
CA GLU A 36 7.32 -12.44 -7.36
C GLU A 36 7.05 -11.36 -8.40
N ALA A 37 6.34 -10.29 -8.02
CA ALA A 37 6.05 -9.17 -8.91
C ALA A 37 7.16 -8.09 -8.95
N SER A 38 8.13 -8.14 -8.02
CA SER A 38 9.22 -7.14 -7.91
C SER A 38 10.51 -7.60 -8.58
N CYS A 39 11.28 -6.62 -9.07
CA CYS A 39 12.55 -6.90 -9.74
C CYS A 39 13.67 -7.17 -8.71
N ARG A 40 14.06 -8.44 -8.55
CA ARG A 40 15.16 -8.81 -7.64
C ARG A 40 16.50 -8.16 -8.00
N GLN A 41 16.78 -7.98 -9.30
CA GLN A 41 18.00 -7.28 -9.76
C GLN A 41 17.99 -5.80 -9.37
N TYR A 42 16.81 -5.15 -9.36
CA TYR A 42 16.70 -3.75 -8.94
C TYR A 42 16.94 -3.61 -7.43
N GLU A 43 16.46 -4.56 -6.63
CA GLU A 43 16.72 -4.58 -5.18
C GLU A 43 18.22 -4.64 -4.85
N LEU A 44 19.01 -5.30 -5.70
CA LEU A 44 20.47 -5.39 -5.59
C LEU A 44 21.20 -4.21 -6.25
N GLY A 45 20.49 -3.31 -6.94
CA GLY A 45 21.10 -2.18 -7.68
C GLY A 45 21.70 -2.56 -9.04
N GLU A 46 21.37 -3.73 -9.57
CA GLU A 46 21.98 -4.33 -10.77
C GLU A 46 21.05 -4.34 -11.98
N CYS A 47 19.80 -3.90 -11.85
CA CYS A 47 18.86 -3.88 -12.97
C CYS A 47 19.24 -2.79 -13.99
N MET A 48 19.71 -3.23 -15.16
CA MET A 48 20.10 -2.34 -16.27
C MET A 48 18.94 -2.01 -17.24
N ARG A 49 17.76 -2.61 -17.06
CA ARG A 49 16.63 -2.46 -17.99
C ARG A 49 15.93 -1.10 -17.92
N SER A 50 16.22 -0.29 -16.90
CA SER A 50 15.64 1.05 -16.73
C SER A 50 14.11 1.03 -16.89
N GLY A 51 13.54 1.88 -17.74
CA GLY A 51 12.10 1.94 -18.01
C GLY A 51 11.53 0.75 -18.79
N PHE A 52 12.36 -0.18 -19.26
CA PHE A 52 11.93 -1.38 -20.00
C PHE A 52 11.82 -2.63 -19.11
N CYS A 53 11.99 -2.47 -17.79
CA CYS A 53 11.75 -3.57 -16.86
C CYS A 53 10.26 -3.76 -16.64
N ASN A 54 9.76 -4.98 -16.87
CA ASN A 54 8.35 -5.33 -16.64
C ASN A 54 8.04 -5.73 -15.18
N PHE A 55 9.05 -5.74 -14.31
CA PHE A 55 8.90 -6.01 -12.89
C PHE A 55 8.94 -4.70 -12.09
N MET A 56 8.26 -4.68 -10.94
CA MET A 56 8.19 -3.48 -10.11
C MET A 56 9.56 -3.10 -9.53
N HIS A 57 9.96 -1.84 -9.72
CA HIS A 57 11.12 -1.23 -9.07
C HIS A 57 10.65 -0.46 -7.82
N ILE A 58 10.68 -1.10 -6.65
CA ILE A 58 10.10 -0.55 -5.42
C ILE A 58 10.99 0.56 -4.84
N LYS A 59 10.49 1.81 -4.83
CA LYS A 59 11.09 2.91 -4.08
C LYS A 59 10.80 2.78 -2.59
N THR A 60 11.82 2.46 -1.80
CA THR A 60 11.66 2.28 -0.35
C THR A 60 11.71 3.59 0.44
N LEU A 61 10.84 3.72 1.44
CA LEU A 61 10.94 4.75 2.48
C LEU A 61 12.11 4.49 3.43
N SER A 62 12.58 5.54 4.14
CA SER A 62 13.61 5.39 5.17
C SER A 62 13.16 4.42 6.29
N PRO A 63 14.08 3.65 6.91
CA PRO A 63 13.73 2.68 7.95
C PRO A 63 13.00 3.30 9.14
N GLU A 64 13.45 4.48 9.58
CA GLU A 64 12.83 5.23 10.67
C GLU A 64 11.38 5.62 10.34
N TYR A 65 11.15 6.12 9.13
CA TYR A 65 9.80 6.51 8.73
C TYR A 65 8.86 5.30 8.59
N LYS A 66 9.37 4.18 8.06
CA LYS A 66 8.63 2.91 8.04
C LYS A 66 8.24 2.46 9.45
N LYS A 67 9.14 2.55 10.43
CA LYS A 67 8.87 2.22 11.83
C LYS A 67 7.76 3.11 12.40
N ARG A 68 7.86 4.43 12.22
CA ARG A 68 6.87 5.40 12.68
C ARG A 68 5.47 5.15 12.11
N LEU A 69 5.36 4.84 10.81
CA LEU A 69 4.08 4.51 10.17
C LEU A 69 3.47 3.22 10.73
N ARG A 70 4.30 2.19 10.97
CA ARG A 70 3.83 0.92 11.57
C ARG A 70 3.32 1.12 12.99
N GLU A 71 4.03 1.87 13.81
CA GLU A 71 3.62 2.19 15.19
C GLU A 71 2.32 2.99 15.22
N ARG A 72 2.20 4.02 14.37
CA ARG A 72 0.97 4.82 14.23
C ARG A 72 -0.21 3.94 13.82
N ARG A 73 -0.01 3.00 12.88
CA ARG A 73 -1.06 2.06 12.47
C ARG A 73 -1.48 1.13 13.61
N LYS A 74 -0.52 0.57 14.37
CA LYS A 74 -0.83 -0.28 15.55
C LYS A 74 -1.68 0.48 16.57
N ARG A 75 -1.29 1.71 16.89
CA ARG A 75 -2.04 2.59 17.82
C ARG A 75 -3.45 2.88 17.30
N PHE A 76 -3.59 3.20 16.02
CA PHE A 76 -4.91 3.46 15.42
C PHE A 76 -5.83 2.24 15.50
N VAL A 77 -5.33 1.05 15.17
CA VAL A 77 -6.12 -0.19 15.25
C VAL A 77 -6.50 -0.50 16.71
N PHE A 78 -5.58 -0.33 17.65
CA PHE A 78 -5.85 -0.53 19.08
C PHE A 78 -7.00 0.38 19.57
N ILE A 79 -6.91 1.68 19.28
CA ILE A 79 -7.95 2.65 19.67
C ILE A 79 -9.29 2.33 18.98
N LYS A 80 -9.26 1.96 17.70
CA LYS A 80 -10.47 1.59 16.96
C LYS A 80 -11.17 0.38 17.58
N ASN A 81 -10.40 -0.63 18.00
CA ASN A 81 -10.94 -1.83 18.62
C ASN A 81 -11.57 -1.52 19.99
N ILE A 82 -10.91 -0.71 20.83
CA ILE A 82 -11.49 -0.27 22.11
C ILE A 82 -12.81 0.46 21.88
N LYS A 83 -12.84 1.43 20.95
CA LYS A 83 -14.07 2.17 20.64
C LYS A 83 -15.19 1.26 20.16
N MET A 84 -14.88 0.22 19.38
CA MET A 84 -15.88 -0.76 18.95
C MET A 84 -16.50 -1.51 20.14
N MET A 85 -15.67 -1.93 21.11
CA MET A 85 -16.12 -2.67 22.30
C MET A 85 -16.88 -1.82 23.32
N MET A 86 -16.82 -0.48 23.23
CA MET A 86 -17.49 0.45 24.17
C MET A 86 -18.79 1.03 23.61
N ILE A 87 -19.22 0.60 22.42
CA ILE A 87 -20.48 1.02 21.78
C ILE A 87 -21.57 -0.07 21.96
N ASP A 88 -21.22 -1.19 22.61
CA ASP A 88 -22.15 -2.23 23.06
C ASP A 88 -22.69 -1.94 24.47
#